data_AF-A0A2M7Z609-F1
#
_entry.id   AF-A0A2M7Z609-F1
#
_cell.length_a   1.000
_cell.length_b   1.000
_cell.length_c   1.000
_cell.angle_alpha   90.00
_cell.angle_beta   90.00
_cell.angle_gamma   90.00
#
_symmetry.space_group_name_H-M   'P 1'
#
loop_
_entity.id
_entity.type
_entity.pdbx_description
1 polymer ?
#
loop_
_entity_poly.entity_id
_entity_poly.type
_entity_poly.pdbx_seq_one_letter_code
_entity_poly.pdbx_strand_id
1 'polypeptide(L)'
;MLKELIDKFYLDRQKDREQHHFYITDAGKCGRAIFFKFKNVPREKMEARVLRMFDHGDYIQMQILSILLSLGIVRASEVNIPPQELVSGRADAICTLGNELYVVDFKSMNSMVFKNLQEAKAENVNQLQLYLHFFKIPKGILL
;
A
#
# COMPACT_ATOMS: atom_id res chain seq x y z
N MET A 1 -4.74 13.90 28.48
CA MET A 1 -5.56 12.72 28.86
C MET A 1 -6.14 11.94 27.67
N LEU A 2 -7.19 12.38 26.95
CA LEU A 2 -7.80 11.56 25.87
C LEU A 2 -6.84 11.32 24.69
N LYS A 3 -6.13 12.36 24.23
CA LYS A 3 -5.11 12.23 23.19
C LYS A 3 -4.01 11.24 23.58
N GLU A 4 -3.55 11.27 24.82
CA GLU A 4 -2.53 10.31 25.31
C GLU A 4 -3.05 8.87 25.31
N LEU A 5 -4.31 8.64 25.68
CA LEU A 5 -4.93 7.31 25.60
C LEU A 5 -4.99 6.80 24.16
N ILE A 6 -5.35 7.66 23.21
CA ILE A 6 -5.35 7.33 21.78
C ILE A 6 -3.93 7.09 21.28
N ASP A 7 -2.97 7.96 21.62
CA ASP A 7 -1.57 7.80 21.23
C ASP A 7 -1.03 6.46 21.76
N LYS A 8 -1.29 6.13 23.03
CA LYS A 8 -0.92 4.85 23.64
C LYS A 8 -1.54 3.65 22.91
N PHE A 9 -2.83 3.72 22.56
CA PHE A 9 -3.52 2.66 21.81
C PHE A 9 -2.81 2.29 20.51
N TYR A 10 -2.34 3.29 19.75
CA TYR A 10 -1.61 3.05 18.50
C TYR A 10 -0.20 2.50 18.75
N LEU A 11 0.53 3.07 19.72
CA LEU A 11 1.90 2.66 20.05
C LEU A 11 1.96 1.22 20.57
N ASP A 12 1.00 0.81 21.41
CA ASP A 12 0.92 -0.54 21.98
C ASP A 12 0.62 -1.61 20.90
N ARG A 13 0.02 -1.21 19.77
CA ARG A 13 -0.31 -2.10 18.64
C ARG A 13 0.73 -2.08 17.53
N GLN A 14 1.76 -1.25 17.63
CA GLN A 14 2.83 -1.23 16.65
C GLN A 14 3.58 -2.57 16.69
N LYS A 15 3.45 -3.36 15.62
CA LYS A 15 4.20 -4.60 15.44
C LYS A 15 5.51 -4.30 14.73
N ASP A 16 6.62 -4.68 15.33
CA ASP A 16 7.86 -4.74 14.58
C ASP A 16 7.80 -5.98 13.68
N ARG A 17 7.82 -5.75 12.36
CA ARG A 17 7.79 -6.83 11.37
C ARG A 17 9.17 -6.93 10.75
N GLU A 18 9.80 -8.08 10.93
CA GLU A 18 11.02 -8.41 10.21
C GLU A 18 10.70 -8.54 8.72
N GLN A 19 11.61 -8.03 7.89
CA GLN A 19 11.49 -8.10 6.45
C GLN A 19 12.29 -9.31 5.94
N HIS A 20 11.56 -10.33 5.47
CA HIS A 20 12.14 -11.56 4.91
C HIS A 20 12.09 -11.61 3.38
N HIS A 21 11.29 -10.75 2.75
CA HIS A 21 11.12 -10.67 1.30
C HIS A 21 11.28 -9.22 0.84
N PHE A 22 11.62 -9.03 -0.42
CA PHE A 22 11.45 -7.73 -1.07
C PHE A 22 9.95 -7.52 -1.31
N TYR A 23 9.39 -6.46 -0.73
CA TYR A 23 7.99 -6.16 -0.97
C TYR A 23 7.84 -5.40 -2.29
N ILE A 24 6.76 -5.63 -3.02
CA ILE A 24 6.46 -4.84 -4.23
C ILE A 24 6.42 -3.34 -3.90
N THR A 25 5.98 -2.97 -2.69
CA THR A 25 5.99 -1.60 -2.19
C THR A 25 7.39 -1.01 -2.00
N ASP A 26 8.46 -1.80 -2.05
CA ASP A 26 9.84 -1.32 -1.99
C ASP A 26 10.36 -0.81 -3.33
N ALA A 27 9.63 -1.03 -4.43
CA ALA A 27 10.02 -0.61 -5.76
C ALA A 27 10.20 0.92 -5.85
N GLY A 28 11.38 1.37 -6.26
CA GLY A 28 11.73 2.79 -6.36
C GLY A 28 12.11 3.47 -5.03
N LYS A 29 12.10 2.75 -3.90
CA LYS A 29 12.57 3.28 -2.61
C LYS A 29 14.09 3.22 -2.49
N CYS A 30 14.62 3.94 -1.50
CA CYS A 30 16.05 3.96 -1.21
C CYS A 30 16.57 2.56 -0.84
N GLY A 31 17.49 2.02 -1.64
CA GLY A 31 18.11 0.70 -1.41
C GLY A 31 18.76 0.56 -0.03
N ARG A 32 19.39 1.62 0.48
CA ARG A 32 19.97 1.64 1.83
C ARG A 32 18.91 1.47 2.93
N ALA A 33 17.76 2.13 2.77
CA ALA A 33 16.65 2.00 3.73
C ALA A 33 16.07 0.58 3.73
N ILE A 34 15.93 -0.02 2.54
CA ILE A 34 15.49 -1.43 2.39
C ILE A 34 16.51 -2.36 3.06
N PHE A 35 17.80 -2.20 2.76
CA PHE A 35 18.86 -3.01 3.36
C PHE A 35 18.87 -2.94 4.89
N PHE A 36 18.70 -1.76 5.48
CA PHE A 36 18.62 -1.61 6.94
C PHE A 36 17.40 -2.29 7.56
N LYS A 37 16.26 -2.32 6.84
CA LYS A 37 15.09 -3.11 7.29
C LYS A 37 15.39 -4.60 7.31
N PHE A 38 16.04 -5.13 6.26
CA PHE A 38 16.47 -6.54 6.21
C PHE A 38 17.44 -6.91 7.33
N LYS A 39 18.34 -5.99 7.68
CA LYS A 39 19.31 -6.18 8.77
C LYS A 39 18.72 -5.93 10.17
N ASN A 40 17.43 -5.61 10.25
CA ASN A 40 16.74 -5.26 11.50
C ASN A 40 17.53 -4.24 12.34
N VAL A 41 18.10 -3.23 11.67
CA VAL A 41 18.91 -2.19 12.33
C VAL A 41 17.99 -1.40 13.28
N PRO A 42 18.44 -1.10 14.52
CA PRO A 42 17.67 -0.29 15.45
C PRO A 42 17.18 1.01 14.82
N ARG A 43 15.90 1.31 14.98
CA ARG A 43 15.23 2.47 14.40
C ARG A 43 14.36 3.17 15.42
N GLU A 44 14.14 4.45 15.20
CA GLU A 44 13.22 5.22 16.03
C GLU A 44 11.79 4.64 15.94
N LYS A 45 11.09 4.66 17.07
CA LYS A 45 9.69 4.27 17.09
C LYS A 45 8.88 5.27 16.28
N MET A 46 7.85 4.75 15.62
CA MET A 46 6.99 5.58 14.80
C MET A 46 6.10 6.42 15.71
N GLU A 47 5.90 7.70 15.37
CA GLU A 47 4.98 8.53 16.11
C GLU A 47 3.53 8.04 15.95
N ALA A 48 2.74 8.15 17.02
CA ALA A 48 1.32 7.80 17.00
C ALA A 48 0.53 8.53 15.91
N ARG A 49 0.96 9.75 15.55
CA ARG A 49 0.37 10.52 14.44
C ARG A 49 0.54 9.81 13.09
N VAL A 50 1.71 9.24 12.83
CA VAL A 50 1.99 8.52 11.58
C VAL A 50 1.18 7.22 11.53
N LEU A 51 1.07 6.51 12.67
CA LEU A 51 0.24 5.31 12.77
C LEU A 51 -1.25 5.60 12.47
N ARG A 52 -1.78 6.71 12.99
CA ARG A 52 -3.14 7.18 12.64
C ARG A 52 -3.30 7.53 11.17
N MET A 53 -2.26 8.08 10.54
CA MET A 53 -2.30 8.40 9.13
C MET A 53 -2.41 7.13 8.28
N PHE A 54 -1.74 6.05 8.67
CA PHE A 54 -1.88 4.76 8.00
C PHE A 54 -3.27 4.14 8.20
N ASP A 55 -3.78 4.13 9.43
CA ASP A 55 -5.13 3.64 9.73
C ASP A 55 -6.22 4.41 8.96
N HIS A 56 -6.06 5.73 8.84
CA HIS A 56 -6.95 6.54 8.01
C HIS A 56 -6.84 6.16 6.53
N GLY A 57 -5.63 5.86 6.03
CA GLY A 57 -5.43 5.36 4.68
C GLY A 57 -6.15 4.03 4.42
N ASP A 58 -6.04 3.08 5.35
CA ASP A 58 -6.73 1.80 5.29
C ASP A 58 -8.26 2.01 5.25
N TYR A 59 -8.78 2.93 6.07
CA TYR A 59 -10.20 3.27 6.08
C TYR A 59 -10.69 3.86 4.74
N ILE A 60 -9.92 4.77 4.14
CA ILE A 60 -10.25 5.35 2.81
C ILE A 60 -10.26 4.25 1.74
N GLN A 61 -9.27 3.36 1.74
CA GLN A 61 -9.24 2.22 0.84
C GLN A 61 -10.49 1.34 1.01
N MET A 62 -10.87 1.02 2.25
CA MET A 62 -12.09 0.23 2.54
C MET A 62 -13.36 0.91 2.01
N GLN A 63 -13.48 2.23 2.18
CA GLN A 63 -14.63 2.98 1.67
C GLN A 63 -14.72 2.91 0.14
N ILE A 64 -13.62 3.18 -0.57
CA ILE A 64 -13.57 3.10 -2.03
C ILE A 64 -13.90 1.68 -2.48
N LEU A 65 -13.24 0.68 -1.90
CA LEU A 65 -13.47 -0.73 -2.25
C LEU A 65 -14.92 -1.16 -2.04
N SER A 66 -15.58 -0.72 -0.96
CA SER A 66 -17.00 -0.99 -0.70
C SER A 66 -17.91 -0.44 -1.80
N ILE A 67 -17.59 0.75 -2.33
CA ILE A 67 -18.34 1.35 -3.45
C ILE A 67 -18.12 0.52 -4.72
N LEU A 68 -16.87 0.18 -5.06
CA LEU A 68 -16.55 -0.61 -6.25
C LEU A 68 -17.18 -2.02 -6.19
N LEU A 69 -17.22 -2.64 -5.01
CA LEU A 69 -17.92 -3.90 -4.76
C LEU A 69 -19.42 -3.75 -5.02
N SER A 70 -20.03 -2.68 -4.53
CA SER A 70 -21.47 -2.39 -4.73
C SER A 70 -21.82 -2.16 -6.20
N LEU A 71 -20.86 -1.69 -7.00
CA LEU A 71 -20.99 -1.55 -8.46
C LEU A 71 -20.80 -2.88 -9.22
N GLY A 72 -20.40 -3.97 -8.54
CA GLY A 72 -20.23 -5.30 -9.15
C GLY A 72 -18.99 -5.44 -10.05
N ILE A 73 -18.05 -4.49 -9.99
CA ILE A 73 -16.88 -4.45 -10.88
C ILE A 73 -15.62 -5.08 -10.26
N VAL A 74 -15.59 -5.28 -8.94
CA VAL A 74 -14.45 -5.93 -8.26
C VAL A 74 -14.48 -7.43 -8.54
N ARG A 75 -13.37 -7.98 -9.00
CA ARG A 75 -13.16 -9.42 -9.24
C ARG A 75 -12.43 -10.08 -8.10
N ALA A 76 -11.51 -9.36 -7.49
CA ALA A 76 -10.79 -9.81 -6.30
C ALA A 76 -10.26 -8.59 -5.54
N SER A 77 -10.14 -8.72 -4.22
CA SER A 77 -9.59 -7.69 -3.32
C SER A 77 -8.50 -8.31 -2.45
N GLU A 78 -7.52 -7.50 -2.05
CA GLU A 78 -6.39 -7.93 -1.22
C GLU A 78 -5.69 -9.19 -1.79
N VAL A 79 -5.36 -9.16 -3.07
CA VAL A 79 -4.86 -10.33 -3.81
C VAL A 79 -3.34 -10.41 -3.71
N ASN A 80 -2.84 -11.50 -3.13
CA ASN A 80 -1.40 -11.77 -3.14
C ASN A 80 -0.92 -12.06 -4.57
N ILE A 81 0.28 -11.59 -4.89
CA ILE A 81 0.94 -12.00 -6.13
C ILE A 81 1.19 -13.52 -6.15
N PRO A 82 1.33 -14.14 -7.35
CA PRO A 82 1.76 -15.52 -7.45
C PRO A 82 3.05 -15.76 -6.65
N PRO A 83 3.18 -16.88 -5.92
CA PRO A 83 4.32 -17.14 -5.05
C PRO A 83 5.66 -16.93 -5.75
N GLN A 84 6.56 -16.18 -5.11
CA GLN A 84 7.95 -16.01 -5.53
C GLN A 84 8.86 -16.31 -4.34
N GLU A 85 10.10 -16.70 -4.62
CA GLU A 85 11.10 -16.98 -3.58
C GLU A 85 11.51 -15.70 -2.82
N LEU A 86 11.74 -14.61 -3.54
CA LEU A 86 12.34 -13.39 -2.97
C LEU A 86 11.36 -12.21 -2.86
N VAL A 87 10.26 -12.24 -3.61
CA VAL A 87 9.35 -11.09 -3.75
C VAL A 87 7.98 -11.42 -3.20
N SER A 88 7.39 -10.49 -2.46
CA SER A 88 6.00 -10.62 -2.01
C SER A 88 5.25 -9.31 -2.20
N GLY A 89 3.93 -9.41 -2.34
CA GLY A 89 3.09 -8.25 -2.55
C GLY A 89 1.63 -8.62 -2.57
N ARG A 90 0.78 -7.63 -2.30
CA ARG A 90 -0.66 -7.79 -2.21
C ARG A 90 -1.31 -6.57 -2.86
N ALA A 91 -1.86 -6.76 -4.05
CA ALA A 91 -2.60 -5.70 -4.73
C ALA A 91 -3.93 -5.44 -4.01
N ASP A 92 -4.39 -4.20 -4.06
CA ASP A 92 -5.58 -3.81 -3.34
C ASP A 92 -6.84 -4.37 -3.98
N ALA A 93 -6.94 -4.29 -5.31
CA ALA A 93 -8.04 -4.88 -6.06
C ALA A 93 -7.67 -5.26 -7.51
N ILE A 94 -8.44 -6.18 -8.06
CA ILE A 94 -8.55 -6.42 -9.49
C ILE A 94 -9.99 -6.12 -9.89
N CYS A 95 -10.19 -5.23 -10.85
CA CYS A 95 -11.50 -4.79 -11.32
C CYS A 95 -11.71 -5.11 -12.79
N THR A 96 -12.97 -5.25 -13.21
CA THR A 96 -13.36 -5.31 -14.63
C THR A 96 -14.08 -4.03 -15.04
N LEU A 97 -13.58 -3.37 -16.08
CA LEU A 97 -14.21 -2.21 -16.71
C LEU A 97 -14.31 -2.49 -18.22
N GLY A 98 -15.50 -2.43 -18.81
CA GLY A 98 -15.68 -2.65 -20.25
C GLY A 98 -15.11 -3.98 -20.76
N ASN A 99 -15.26 -5.07 -19.98
CA ASN A 99 -14.69 -6.41 -20.23
C ASN A 99 -13.16 -6.53 -20.14
N GLU A 100 -12.47 -5.50 -19.68
CA GLU A 100 -11.02 -5.52 -19.48
C GLU A 100 -10.67 -5.58 -18.00
N LEU A 101 -9.62 -6.33 -17.65
CA LEU A 101 -9.11 -6.43 -16.28
C LEU A 101 -8.12 -5.32 -15.99
N TYR A 102 -8.24 -4.74 -14.80
CA TYR A 102 -7.35 -3.72 -14.27
C TYR A 102 -6.87 -4.13 -12.89
N VAL A 103 -5.56 -4.04 -12.66
CA VAL A 103 -5.03 -4.01 -11.29
C VAL A 103 -5.22 -2.59 -10.75
N VAL A 104 -5.78 -2.46 -9.55
CA VAL A 104 -6.00 -1.17 -8.89
C VAL A 104 -5.15 -1.11 -7.62
N ASP A 105 -4.42 -0.01 -7.47
CA ASP A 105 -3.60 0.31 -6.31
C ASP A 105 -4.07 1.67 -5.76
N PHE A 106 -4.58 1.68 -4.54
CA PHE A 106 -5.15 2.87 -3.90
C PHE A 106 -4.07 3.63 -3.14
N LYS A 107 -4.12 4.96 -3.19
CA LYS A 107 -3.17 5.86 -2.51
C LYS A 107 -3.90 7.02 -1.84
N SER A 108 -3.87 7.01 -0.51
CA SER A 108 -4.16 8.20 0.27
C SER A 108 -2.87 8.98 0.51
N MET A 109 -2.98 10.31 0.54
CA MET A 109 -1.86 11.18 0.90
C MET A 109 -2.35 12.47 1.54
N ASN A 110 -1.43 13.17 2.21
CA ASN A 110 -1.72 14.48 2.79
C ASN A 110 -2.20 15.47 1.71
N SER A 111 -3.23 16.24 2.02
CA SER A 111 -3.87 17.17 1.08
C SER A 111 -2.92 18.22 0.51
N MET A 112 -1.91 18.67 1.28
CA MET A 112 -0.93 19.64 0.79
C MET A 112 0.03 19.01 -0.23
N VAL A 113 0.38 17.73 -0.06
CA VAL A 113 1.17 16.98 -1.04
C VAL A 113 0.34 16.74 -2.29
N PHE A 114 -0.93 16.34 -2.13
CA PHE A 114 -1.83 16.08 -3.24
C PHE A 114 -2.07 17.32 -4.12
N LYS A 115 -2.26 18.50 -3.51
CA LYS A 115 -2.49 19.77 -4.24
C LYS A 115 -1.36 20.14 -5.20
N ASN A 116 -0.13 19.74 -4.88
CA ASN A 116 1.05 20.04 -5.67
C ASN A 116 1.47 18.85 -6.57
N LEU A 117 0.71 17.76 -6.55
CA LEU A 117 0.99 16.57 -7.32
C LEU A 117 0.54 16.78 -8.78
N GLN A 118 1.50 16.78 -9.71
CA GLN A 118 1.22 16.91 -11.15
C GLN A 118 1.02 15.53 -11.81
N GLU A 119 1.72 14.53 -11.29
CA GLU A 119 1.71 13.16 -11.81
C GLU A 119 1.85 12.15 -10.67
N ALA A 120 1.53 10.89 -10.95
CA ALA A 120 1.73 9.81 -10.01
C ALA A 120 3.21 9.73 -9.58
N LYS A 121 3.47 9.54 -8.29
CA LYS A 121 4.83 9.33 -7.79
C LYS A 121 5.46 8.11 -8.47
N ALA A 122 6.74 8.23 -8.86
CA ALA A 122 7.47 7.14 -9.50
C ALA A 122 7.44 5.82 -8.70
N GLU A 123 7.51 5.88 -7.36
CA GLU A 123 7.39 4.69 -6.49
C GLU A 123 6.03 3.98 -6.63
N ASN A 124 4.94 4.73 -6.78
CA ASN A 124 3.60 4.18 -6.96
C ASN A 124 3.44 3.57 -8.36
N VAL A 125 4.01 4.23 -9.38
CA VAL A 125 4.04 3.70 -10.75
C VAL A 125 4.83 2.39 -10.79
N ASN A 126 6.02 2.35 -10.17
CA ASN A 126 6.85 1.14 -10.10
C ASN A 126 6.14 0.00 -9.36
N GLN A 127 5.51 0.29 -8.22
CA GLN A 127 4.68 -0.68 -7.49
C GLN A 127 3.58 -1.27 -8.38
N LEU A 128 2.81 -0.42 -9.07
CA LEU A 128 1.75 -0.87 -9.97
C LEU A 128 2.30 -1.72 -11.12
N GLN A 129 3.38 -1.29 -11.77
CA GLN A 129 4.02 -2.02 -12.87
C GLN A 129 4.46 -3.43 -12.46
N LEU A 130 4.99 -3.61 -11.24
CA LEU A 130 5.31 -4.94 -10.73
C LEU A 130 4.05 -5.79 -10.56
N TYR A 131 2.95 -5.24 -10.04
CA TYR A 131 1.70 -5.98 -9.99
C TYR A 131 1.21 -6.40 -11.37
N LEU A 132 1.24 -5.51 -12.37
CA LEU A 132 0.90 -5.84 -13.76
C LEU A 132 1.75 -7.01 -14.27
N HIS A 133 3.07 -6.96 -14.02
CA HIS A 133 3.99 -8.02 -14.39
C HIS A 133 3.66 -9.37 -13.73
N PHE A 134 3.40 -9.39 -12.43
CA PHE A 134 3.16 -10.63 -11.69
C PHE A 134 1.78 -11.23 -11.97
N PHE A 135 0.73 -10.40 -12.09
CA PHE A 135 -0.62 -10.87 -12.40
C PHE A 135 -0.84 -11.15 -13.89
N LYS A 136 0.10 -10.76 -14.77
CA LYS A 136 -0.06 -10.83 -16.23
C LYS A 136 -1.30 -10.07 -16.72
N ILE A 137 -1.64 -8.98 -16.03
CA ILE A 137 -2.73 -8.06 -16.39
C ILE A 137 -2.08 -6.81 -17.00
N PRO A 138 -2.41 -6.43 -18.25
CA PRO A 138 -1.69 -5.36 -18.94
C PRO A 138 -2.10 -3.95 -18.52
N LYS A 139 -3.23 -3.79 -17.82
CA LYS A 139 -3.79 -2.49 -17.46
C LYS A 139 -3.81 -2.29 -15.95
N GLY A 140 -3.43 -1.09 -15.54
CA GLY A 140 -3.42 -0.67 -14.14
C GLY A 140 -4.13 0.65 -13.93
N ILE A 141 -4.68 0.85 -12.75
CA ILE A 141 -5.21 2.11 -12.26
C ILE A 141 -4.50 2.43 -10.95
N LEU A 142 -3.91 3.61 -10.89
CA LEU A 142 -3.49 4.20 -9.63
C LEU A 142 -4.58 5.20 -9.23
N LEU A 143 -5.19 4.99 -8.06
CA LEU A 143 -6.30 5.82 -7.58
C LEU A 143 -5.97 6.51 -6.26
#